data_AF-A0A250DEF0-F1
#
_entry.id   AF-A0A250DEF0-F1
#
_cell.length_a   1.000
_cell.length_b   1.000
_cell.length_c   1.000
_cell.angle_alpha   90.00
_cell.angle_beta   90.00
_cell.angle_gamma   90.00
#
_symmetry.space_group_name_H-M   'P 1'
#
loop_
_entity.id
_entity.type
_entity.pdbx_description
1 polymer ?
#
loop_
_entity_poly.entity_id
_entity_poly.type
_entity_poly.pdbx_seq_one_letter_code
_entity_poly.pdbx_strand_id
1 'polypeptide(L)'
;MTVLACAMPAWAHDFSSDVARFQTLAATRKPDSPQAVAAKLALERAQGEMEQSDVKMLLRIRSMTNAGLRALGEQPALLTSEYKRLEAALANPKTQDPARIATARETFTRLVVEMKVYTDLETMAVEQMKHALQLIESAPAN
;
A
#
# COMPACT_ATOMS: atom_id res chain seq x y z
N MET A 1 -4.50 25.77 10.67
CA MET A 1 -3.78 24.49 10.51
C MET A 1 -4.37 23.77 9.32
N THR A 2 -3.71 23.84 8.17
CA THR A 2 -4.12 23.09 6.98
C THR A 2 -3.65 21.65 7.18
N VAL A 3 -4.58 20.75 7.49
CA VAL A 3 -4.32 19.31 7.44
C VAL A 3 -3.95 19.01 6.00
N LEU A 4 -2.67 18.72 5.77
CA LEU A 4 -2.23 18.14 4.53
C LEU A 4 -2.91 16.76 4.48
N ALA A 5 -4.07 16.70 3.81
CA ALA A 5 -4.67 15.44 3.46
C ALA A 5 -3.66 14.77 2.53
N CYS A 6 -2.81 13.91 3.11
CA CYS A 6 -2.13 12.88 2.37
C CYS A 6 -3.26 12.06 1.75
N ALA A 7 -3.67 12.43 0.55
CA ALA A 7 -4.55 11.63 -0.27
C ALA A 7 -3.86 10.28 -0.38
N MET A 8 -4.35 9.33 0.42
CA MET A 8 -4.01 7.93 0.29
C MET A 8 -4.13 7.62 -1.21
N PRO A 9 -3.12 6.98 -1.82
CA PRO A 9 -3.24 6.61 -3.22
C PRO A 9 -4.57 5.87 -3.40
N ALA A 10 -5.27 6.09 -4.50
CA ALA A 10 -6.61 5.53 -4.76
C ALA A 10 -6.66 3.98 -4.77
N TRP A 11 -5.53 3.33 -4.49
CA TRP A 11 -5.32 1.90 -4.45
C TRP A 11 -4.99 1.39 -3.05
N ALA A 12 -4.68 2.27 -2.08
CA ALA A 12 -4.43 1.88 -0.70
C ALA A 12 -5.75 1.48 -0.03
N HIS A 13 -5.84 0.25 0.46
CA HIS A 13 -7.02 -0.23 1.18
C HIS A 13 -7.22 0.56 2.48
N ASP A 14 -8.41 1.15 2.64
CA ASP A 14 -8.79 1.83 3.88
C ASP A 14 -9.41 0.82 4.86
N PHE A 15 -8.61 0.43 5.85
CA PHE A 15 -9.00 -0.53 6.88
C PHE A 15 -9.90 0.05 7.97
N SER A 16 -10.22 1.36 7.95
CA SER A 16 -11.00 2.00 9.01
C SER A 16 -12.36 1.34 9.23
N SER A 17 -13.03 0.96 8.14
CA SER A 17 -14.33 0.27 8.19
C SER A 17 -14.21 -1.17 8.73
N ASP A 18 -13.18 -1.90 8.32
CA ASP A 18 -12.90 -3.26 8.77
C ASP A 18 -12.54 -3.30 10.26
N VAL A 19 -11.72 -2.34 10.73
CA VAL A 19 -11.37 -2.20 12.16
C VAL A 19 -12.61 -1.88 13.00
N ALA A 20 -13.47 -0.96 12.54
CA ALA A 20 -14.72 -0.65 13.23
C ALA A 20 -15.64 -1.89 13.31
N ARG A 21 -15.75 -2.65 12.23
CA ARG A 21 -16.49 -3.92 12.21
C ARG A 21 -15.89 -4.93 13.19
N PHE A 22 -14.57 -5.08 13.22
CA PHE A 22 -13.91 -5.96 14.18
C PHE A 22 -14.25 -5.58 15.63
N GLN A 23 -14.17 -4.29 15.97
CA GLN A 23 -14.46 -3.81 17.32
C GLN A 23 -15.91 -4.04 17.74
N THR A 24 -16.86 -3.79 16.85
CA THR A 24 -18.29 -4.04 17.12
C THR A 24 -18.58 -5.52 17.35
N LEU A 25 -17.97 -6.42 16.55
CA LEU A 25 -18.07 -7.85 16.77
C LEU A 25 -17.41 -8.24 18.09
N ALA A 26 -16.16 -7.84 18.33
CA ALA A 26 -15.41 -8.19 19.53
C ALA A 26 -16.11 -7.79 20.84
N ALA A 27 -16.88 -6.70 20.86
CA ALA A 27 -17.68 -6.29 22.02
C ALA A 27 -18.75 -7.31 22.42
N THR A 28 -19.22 -8.13 21.49
CA THR A 28 -20.30 -9.13 21.69
C THR A 28 -19.79 -10.55 21.90
N ARG A 29 -18.47 -10.78 21.89
CA ARG A 29 -17.85 -12.11 21.89
C ARG A 29 -17.02 -12.35 23.13
N LYS A 30 -16.87 -13.63 23.50
CA LYS A 30 -16.02 -14.05 24.63
C LYS A 30 -14.55 -13.74 24.38
N PRO A 31 -13.96 -12.77 25.10
CA PRO A 31 -12.63 -12.25 24.77
C PRO A 31 -11.51 -13.27 24.97
N ASP A 32 -11.70 -14.22 25.89
CA ASP A 32 -10.72 -15.26 26.23
C ASP A 32 -10.93 -16.56 25.43
N SER A 33 -11.86 -16.58 24.48
CA SER A 33 -12.01 -17.73 23.59
C SER A 33 -10.78 -17.84 22.67
N PRO A 34 -10.32 -19.07 22.35
CA PRO A 34 -9.21 -19.26 21.42
C PRO A 34 -9.41 -18.51 20.09
N GLN A 35 -10.65 -18.43 19.62
CA GLN A 35 -11.04 -17.69 18.41
C GLN A 35 -10.85 -16.18 18.57
N ALA A 36 -11.32 -15.58 19.67
CA ALA A 36 -11.17 -14.15 19.90
C ALA A 36 -9.70 -13.73 20.11
N VAL A 37 -8.90 -14.57 20.77
CA VAL A 37 -7.44 -14.33 20.94
C VAL A 37 -6.73 -14.42 19.59
N ALA A 38 -7.02 -15.45 18.78
CA ALA A 38 -6.46 -15.57 17.44
C ALA A 38 -6.88 -14.41 16.53
N ALA A 39 -8.12 -13.95 16.65
CA ALA A 39 -8.65 -12.82 15.89
C ALA A 39 -7.90 -11.52 16.19
N LYS A 40 -7.62 -11.24 17.48
CA LYS A 40 -6.83 -10.07 17.89
C LYS A 40 -5.40 -10.13 17.36
N LEU A 41 -4.75 -11.29 17.43
CA LEU A 41 -3.41 -11.47 16.89
C LEU A 41 -3.37 -11.27 15.37
N ALA A 42 -4.39 -11.74 14.64
CA ALA A 42 -4.51 -11.51 13.20
C ALA A 42 -4.72 -10.02 12.87
N LEU A 43 -5.53 -9.30 13.68
CA LEU A 43 -5.70 -7.85 13.54
C LEU A 43 -4.38 -7.09 13.78
N GLU A 44 -3.63 -7.44 14.82
CA GLU A 44 -2.32 -6.83 15.11
C GLU A 44 -1.32 -7.07 13.97
N ARG A 45 -1.33 -8.25 13.36
CA ARG A 45 -0.50 -8.54 12.17
C ARG A 45 -0.92 -7.70 10.97
N ALA A 46 -2.22 -7.58 10.69
CA ALA A 46 -2.72 -6.73 9.62
C ALA A 46 -2.26 -5.28 9.83
N GLN A 47 -2.36 -4.77 11.05
CA GLN A 47 -1.89 -3.42 11.39
C GLN A 47 -0.37 -3.27 11.25
N GLY A 48 0.41 -4.26 11.69
CA GLY A 48 1.87 -4.24 11.52
C GLY A 48 2.31 -4.29 10.05
N GLU A 49 1.61 -5.05 9.21
CA GLU A 49 1.86 -5.10 7.76
C GLU A 49 1.50 -3.76 7.07
N MET A 50 0.44 -3.09 7.53
CA MET A 50 0.09 -1.73 7.08
C MET A 50 1.13 -0.68 7.51
N GLU A 51 1.63 -0.76 8.74
CA GLU A 51 2.70 0.12 9.24
C GLU A 51 4.03 -0.12 8.51
N GLN A 52 4.22 -1.31 7.94
CA GLN A 52 5.38 -1.59 7.09
C GLN A 52 5.20 -1.10 5.65
N SER A 53 3.98 -1.14 5.10
CA SER A 53 3.62 -0.53 3.81
C SER A 53 3.42 0.99 3.88
N ASP A 54 3.88 1.62 4.97
CA ASP A 54 3.68 3.00 5.36
C ASP A 54 3.97 4.06 4.26
N VAL A 55 3.44 5.25 4.53
CA VAL A 55 3.61 6.51 3.80
C VAL A 55 5.04 6.71 3.30
N LYS A 56 6.08 6.30 4.05
CA LYS A 56 7.48 6.39 3.58
C LYS A 56 7.75 5.57 2.31
N MET A 57 7.23 4.37 2.21
CA MET A 57 7.40 3.51 1.05
C MET A 57 6.65 4.08 -0.16
N LEU A 58 5.42 4.56 0.05
CA LEU A 58 4.64 5.27 -0.97
C LEU A 58 5.34 6.55 -1.47
N LEU A 59 5.89 7.36 -0.56
CA LEU A 59 6.64 8.56 -0.90
C LEU A 59 7.93 8.21 -1.66
N ARG A 60 8.59 7.11 -1.32
CA ARG A 60 9.76 6.61 -2.04
C ARG A 60 9.40 6.17 -3.46
N ILE A 61 8.36 5.36 -3.63
CA ILE A 61 7.81 4.95 -4.94
C ILE A 61 7.51 6.18 -5.80
N ARG A 62 6.81 7.17 -5.24
CA ARG A 62 6.51 8.45 -5.91
C ARG A 62 7.77 9.23 -6.28
N SER A 63 8.74 9.30 -5.39
CA SER A 63 10.00 10.01 -5.62
C SER A 63 10.79 9.38 -6.78
N MET A 64 10.92 8.06 -6.79
CA MET A 64 11.59 7.31 -7.86
C MET A 64 10.85 7.45 -9.19
N THR A 65 9.51 7.38 -9.18
CA THR A 65 8.72 7.52 -10.40
C THR A 65 8.92 8.91 -11.02
N ASN A 66 8.91 9.95 -10.19
CA ASN A 66 9.18 11.31 -10.65
C ASN A 66 10.63 11.52 -11.12
N ALA A 67 11.61 10.83 -10.53
CA ALA A 67 12.98 10.85 -11.03
C ALA A 67 13.08 10.23 -12.44
N GLY A 68 12.44 9.09 -12.67
CA GLY A 68 12.37 8.45 -13.99
C GLY A 68 11.69 9.34 -15.04
N LEU A 69 10.57 9.97 -14.69
CA LEU A 69 9.87 10.91 -15.57
C LEU A 69 10.75 12.11 -15.93
N ARG A 70 11.41 12.74 -14.96
CA ARG A 70 12.33 13.87 -15.22
C ARG A 70 13.50 13.45 -16.11
N ALA A 71 14.05 12.26 -15.92
CA ALA A 71 15.12 11.74 -16.78
C ALA A 71 14.65 11.66 -18.24
N LEU A 72 13.39 11.29 -18.49
CA LEU A 72 12.80 11.21 -19.83
C LEU A 72 12.31 12.55 -20.40
N GLY A 73 12.45 13.65 -19.67
CA GLY A 73 11.94 14.96 -20.08
C GLY A 73 10.43 15.14 -19.85
N GLU A 74 9.82 14.27 -19.04
CA GLU A 74 8.44 14.40 -18.60
C GLU A 74 8.33 15.26 -17.34
N GLN A 75 7.21 15.98 -17.21
CA GLN A 75 6.89 16.66 -15.96
C GLN A 75 6.50 15.65 -14.87
N PRO A 76 7.00 15.81 -13.62
CA PRO A 76 6.54 15.06 -12.47
C PRO A 76 5.02 15.10 -12.35
N ALA A 77 4.39 13.97 -12.02
CA ALA A 77 2.97 13.96 -11.71
C ALA A 77 2.74 14.18 -10.21
N LEU A 78 1.56 14.71 -9.88
CA LEU A 78 1.15 14.97 -8.50
C LEU A 78 0.29 13.83 -7.89
N LEU A 79 -0.30 12.95 -8.70
CA LEU A 79 -1.25 11.92 -8.25
C LEU A 79 -1.25 10.61 -9.08
N THR A 80 -1.27 9.50 -8.35
CA THR A 80 -1.95 8.17 -8.54
C THR A 80 -2.00 7.47 -9.90
N SER A 81 -1.25 7.87 -10.92
CA SER A 81 -1.12 7.12 -12.20
C SER A 81 0.31 7.02 -12.72
N GLU A 82 1.28 7.19 -11.82
CA GLU A 82 2.65 7.54 -12.17
C GLU A 82 3.45 6.35 -12.73
N TYR A 83 3.22 5.13 -12.23
CA TYR A 83 3.92 3.92 -12.67
C TYR A 83 3.67 3.62 -14.16
N LYS A 84 2.38 3.55 -14.57
CA LYS A 84 2.00 3.33 -15.98
C LYS A 84 2.45 4.47 -16.88
N ARG A 85 2.49 5.70 -16.34
CA ARG A 85 3.00 6.87 -17.09
C ARG A 85 4.51 6.75 -17.35
N LEU A 86 5.29 6.30 -16.38
CA LEU A 86 6.72 6.07 -16.56
C LEU A 86 6.99 4.93 -17.55
N GLU A 87 6.22 3.84 -17.47
CA GLU A 87 6.27 2.75 -18.44
C GLU A 87 5.99 3.23 -19.88
N ALA A 88 4.94 4.03 -20.07
CA ALA A 88 4.60 4.62 -21.37
C ALA A 88 5.69 5.60 -21.87
N ALA A 89 6.26 6.41 -20.98
CA ALA A 89 7.35 7.33 -21.31
C ALA A 89 8.65 6.59 -21.68
N LEU A 90 8.90 5.41 -21.11
CA LEU A 90 10.02 4.56 -21.51
C LEU A 90 9.83 3.92 -22.89
N ALA A 91 8.59 3.61 -23.26
CA ALA A 91 8.25 3.12 -24.59
C ALA A 91 8.42 4.21 -25.66
N ASN A 92 8.13 5.47 -25.31
CA ASN A 92 8.24 6.62 -26.22
C ASN A 92 8.96 7.82 -25.55
N PRO A 93 10.29 7.76 -25.38
CA PRO A 93 11.04 8.82 -24.71
C PRO A 93 11.01 10.15 -25.49
N LYS A 94 10.77 11.26 -24.80
CA LYS A 94 10.90 12.62 -25.39
C LYS A 94 12.34 13.05 -25.57
N THR A 95 13.25 12.50 -24.77
CA THR A 95 14.68 12.71 -24.90
C THR A 95 15.31 11.67 -25.83
N GLN A 96 16.30 12.07 -26.61
CA GLN A 96 17.12 11.18 -27.43
C GLN A 96 18.45 10.80 -26.75
N ASP A 97 18.69 11.29 -25.53
CA ASP A 97 19.91 11.03 -24.79
C ASP A 97 19.92 9.58 -24.25
N PRO A 98 20.84 8.73 -24.74
CA PRO A 98 20.87 7.32 -24.35
C PRO A 98 21.22 7.13 -22.86
N ALA A 99 22.01 8.01 -22.25
CA ALA A 99 22.37 7.92 -20.84
C ALA A 99 21.18 8.22 -19.93
N ARG A 100 20.34 9.21 -20.32
CA ARG A 100 19.10 9.54 -19.61
C ARG A 100 18.06 8.44 -19.73
N ILE A 101 17.93 7.83 -20.92
CA ILE A 101 17.05 6.67 -21.13
C ILE A 101 17.51 5.48 -20.28
N ALA A 102 18.82 5.19 -20.26
CA ALA A 102 19.38 4.11 -19.43
C ALA A 102 19.09 4.33 -17.93
N THR A 103 19.31 5.56 -17.45
CA THR A 103 19.02 5.94 -16.06
C THR A 103 17.53 5.77 -15.71
N ALA A 104 16.63 6.15 -16.61
CA ALA A 104 15.19 5.97 -16.43
C ALA A 104 14.79 4.48 -16.40
N ARG A 105 15.41 3.64 -17.25
CA ARG A 105 15.18 2.19 -17.26
C ARG A 105 15.62 1.54 -15.95
N GLU A 106 16.82 1.88 -15.47
CA GLU A 106 17.32 1.38 -14.19
C GLU A 106 16.40 1.80 -13.03
N THR A 107 15.97 3.07 -13.02
CA THR A 107 15.02 3.59 -12.03
C THR A 107 13.70 2.82 -12.07
N PHE A 108 13.20 2.51 -13.26
CA PHE A 108 11.97 1.73 -13.43
C PHE A 108 12.13 0.28 -12.97
N THR A 109 13.26 -0.38 -13.23
CA THR A 109 13.54 -1.72 -12.70
C THR A 109 13.51 -1.75 -11.17
N ARG A 110 14.13 -0.75 -10.52
CA ARG A 110 14.07 -0.61 -9.04
C ARG A 110 12.64 -0.32 -8.56
N LEU A 111 11.90 0.50 -9.29
CA LEU A 111 10.50 0.82 -9.00
C LEU A 111 9.59 -0.40 -9.07
N VAL A 112 9.80 -1.30 -10.03
CA VAL A 112 9.05 -2.56 -10.15
C VAL A 112 9.19 -3.41 -8.89
N VAL A 113 10.41 -3.51 -8.36
CA VAL A 113 10.68 -4.28 -7.13
C VAL A 113 9.99 -3.64 -5.93
N GLU A 114 10.12 -2.33 -5.76
CA GLU A 114 9.46 -1.60 -4.65
C GLU A 114 7.94 -1.69 -4.73
N MET A 115 7.37 -1.53 -5.93
CA MET A 115 5.93 -1.70 -6.14
C MET A 115 5.48 -3.11 -5.78
N LYS A 116 6.24 -4.15 -6.13
CA LYS A 116 5.91 -5.52 -5.77
C LYS A 116 5.87 -5.70 -4.25
N VAL A 117 6.90 -5.23 -3.54
CA VAL A 117 6.96 -5.34 -2.07
C VAL A 117 5.79 -4.60 -1.42
N TYR A 118 5.44 -3.41 -1.92
CA TYR A 118 4.28 -2.65 -1.42
C TYR A 118 2.98 -3.43 -1.63
N THR A 119 2.77 -3.96 -2.84
CA THR A 119 1.56 -4.75 -3.16
C THR A 119 1.49 -6.05 -2.38
N ASP A 120 2.62 -6.74 -2.15
CA ASP A 120 2.66 -7.94 -1.32
C ASP A 120 2.23 -7.62 0.13
N LEU A 121 2.79 -6.57 0.73
CA LEU A 121 2.46 -6.14 2.10
C LEU A 121 0.98 -5.73 2.22
N GLU A 122 0.47 -4.98 1.25
CA GLU A 122 -0.94 -4.60 1.22
C GLU A 122 -1.86 -5.82 1.09
N THR A 123 -1.50 -6.79 0.24
CA THR A 123 -2.26 -8.03 0.07
C THR A 123 -2.28 -8.84 1.37
N MET A 124 -1.12 -8.99 2.02
CA MET A 124 -1.02 -9.67 3.31
C MET A 124 -1.89 -8.98 4.36
N ALA A 125 -1.84 -7.65 4.46
CA ALA A 125 -2.64 -6.90 5.42
C ALA A 125 -4.15 -7.13 5.21
N VAL A 126 -4.60 -7.11 3.94
CA VAL A 126 -6.00 -7.40 3.58
C VAL A 126 -6.39 -8.82 3.95
N GLU A 127 -5.54 -9.80 3.68
CA GLU A 127 -5.79 -11.21 4.02
C GLU A 127 -5.86 -11.43 5.53
N GLN A 128 -4.93 -10.85 6.30
CA GLN A 128 -4.93 -10.92 7.76
C GLN A 128 -6.18 -10.25 8.36
N MET A 129 -6.60 -9.11 7.82
CA MET A 129 -7.83 -8.45 8.28
C MET A 129 -9.06 -9.32 8.01
N LYS A 130 -9.17 -9.91 6.82
CA LYS A 130 -10.28 -10.83 6.49
C LYS A 130 -10.28 -12.03 7.44
N HIS A 131 -9.11 -12.59 7.72
CA HIS A 131 -8.98 -13.71 8.65
C HIS A 131 -9.36 -13.30 10.08
N ALA A 132 -8.94 -12.11 10.53
CA ALA A 132 -9.31 -11.56 11.84
C ALA A 132 -10.85 -11.43 11.98
N LEU A 133 -11.52 -10.92 10.94
CA LEU A 133 -12.98 -10.81 10.91
C LEU A 133 -13.67 -12.18 10.96
N GLN A 134 -13.21 -13.15 10.18
CA GLN A 134 -13.76 -14.51 10.22
C GLN A 134 -13.61 -15.17 11.59
N LEU A 135 -12.44 -15.01 12.22
CA LEU A 135 -12.18 -15.57 13.54
C LEU A 135 -13.07 -14.94 14.61
N ILE A 136 -13.23 -13.62 14.63
CA ILE A 136 -14.09 -12.96 15.63
C ILE A 136 -15.58 -13.25 15.40
N GLU A 137 -16.02 -13.45 14.16
CA GLU A 137 -17.39 -13.90 13.86
C GLU A 137 -17.67 -15.31 14.38
N SER A 138 -16.67 -16.20 14.31
CA SER A 138 -16.75 -17.57 14.81
C SER A 138 -16.61 -17.70 16.33
N ALA A 139 -16.22 -16.62 17.01
CA ALA A 139 -16.06 -16.64 18.46
C ALA A 139 -17.43 -16.84 19.16
N PRO A 140 -17.46 -17.57 20.28
CA PRO A 140 -18.69 -17.71 21.06
C PRO A 140 -19.16 -16.34 21.55
N ALA A 141 -20.48 -16.15 21.56
CA ALA A 141 -21.09 -14.95 22.15
C ALA A 141 -20.78 -14.87 23.66
N ASN A 142 -20.70 -13.64 24.17
CA ASN A 142 -20.65 -13.38 25.60
C ASN A 142 -21.97 -13.73 26.30
#